data_AF-A0A3M1RAL3-F1
#
_entry.id   AF-A0A3M1RAL3-F1
#
_cell.length_a   1.000
_cell.length_b   1.000
_cell.length_c   1.000
_cell.angle_alpha   90.00
_cell.angle_beta   90.00
_cell.angle_gamma   90.00
#
_symmetry.space_group_name_H-M   'P 1'
#
loop_
_entity.id
_entity.type
_entity.pdbx_description
1 polymer ?
#
loop_
_entity_poly.entity_id
_entity_poly.type
_entity_poly.pdbx_seq_one_letter_code
_entity_poly.pdbx_strand_id
1 'polypeptide(L)'
;MHRHIRVTAGTILLVLLSSNISRVWAHGFGQRYDLPVPLWLYVTGAAAAVAFSFLVIGLFVRATPGMRTYPRLNLLRFPVGRLLSHPLIPGLLKLISVGFFLLGIATGLIGNQNPMQNLTPTLVWIIWWVGMAYISALGGNLWAVINPWKVLFEVVEGLYRRLSPRGKLFTPFPYPRALGVWPGFVLFLAFAWTELVYEGRAVPVNLAYITLGYSCLTWAGMFLFGKEQWLRHGEAFSLAFGVLARFAPTEIRVTDPAVCATCELDCRDRDGECINCASCFRRAPQEAREWNLRPLAVGLLRHETIPFSMMAFVLLILSTVTFDGFMATPVWARIESALYGLLPSLGGERLMVIQTLGLIAFFLLFLLVYELFGEAMALAVRSTHAWGELARAFAFSLVPIAIAYHLAHYFSFLLIQGQLIIPLLSDPFGFGWNLLGTAGYRLNIGIVGARFVWYTAVIAIVLGHIIAVYLAHVIALRALEDHRLALRSQYPMLVLMVGYTMISLWIMAQPIVESKARPSRTAVATAQGITIPEDALLPTPGTGVFQPVGKGKLAQGKLVYRLLNSLFHDGTRMTVADLLYPYSFAAKWGTRSSADDPAYDPYIARATS
;
A
#
# COMPACT_ATOMS: atom_id res chain seq x y z
N MET A 1 -3.32 57.65 -33.25
CA MET A 1 -2.52 57.75 -32.01
C MET A 1 -2.28 56.34 -31.41
N HIS A 2 -1.65 55.45 -32.18
CA HIS A 2 -1.29 54.09 -31.74
C HIS A 2 0.06 53.70 -32.34
N ARG A 3 1.14 54.13 -31.67
CA ARG A 3 2.50 53.61 -31.83
C ARG A 3 2.93 53.23 -30.42
N HIS A 4 3.00 51.92 -30.12
CA HIS A 4 3.84 51.26 -29.11
C HIS A 4 3.40 49.79 -28.93
N ILE A 5 3.38 49.00 -30.02
CA ILE A 5 3.38 47.52 -29.95
C ILE A 5 4.25 46.99 -31.09
N ARG A 6 5.54 47.35 -31.07
CA ARG A 6 6.62 46.69 -31.82
C ARG A 6 7.89 47.00 -31.04
N VAL A 7 8.39 46.03 -30.25
CA VAL A 7 9.81 45.83 -29.88
C VAL A 7 9.99 44.69 -28.85
N THR A 8 8.98 44.27 -28.09
CA THR A 8 9.14 43.19 -27.08
C THR A 8 8.66 41.79 -27.52
N ALA A 9 8.83 41.45 -28.79
CA ALA A 9 8.55 40.09 -29.31
C ALA A 9 9.75 39.46 -30.04
N GLY A 10 10.84 40.21 -30.26
CA GLY A 10 12.00 39.76 -31.05
C GLY A 10 13.14 39.11 -30.27
N THR A 11 13.17 39.25 -28.93
CA THR A 11 14.36 38.84 -28.13
C THR A 11 14.13 37.61 -27.25
N ILE A 12 12.89 37.12 -27.12
CA ILE A 12 12.59 35.89 -26.36
C ILE A 12 12.72 34.64 -27.26
N LEU A 13 12.60 34.79 -28.58
CA LEU A 13 12.65 33.67 -29.52
C LEU A 13 14.09 33.18 -29.81
N LEU A 14 15.12 33.99 -29.57
CA LEU A 14 16.53 33.60 -29.82
C LEU A 14 17.25 32.95 -28.62
N VAL A 15 16.70 33.05 -27.40
CA VAL A 15 17.20 32.31 -26.22
C VAL A 15 16.56 30.91 -26.14
N LEU A 16 15.41 30.70 -26.78
CA LEU A 16 14.75 29.39 -26.87
C LEU A 16 15.34 28.45 -27.93
N LEU A 17 16.28 28.92 -28.78
CA LEU A 17 16.82 28.16 -29.91
C LEU A 17 18.30 27.77 -29.78
N SER A 18 18.95 27.98 -28.64
CA SER A 18 20.38 27.65 -28.46
C SER A 18 20.73 26.84 -27.20
N SER A 19 19.77 26.15 -26.60
CA SER A 19 20.03 25.13 -25.57
C SER A 19 19.52 23.75 -25.97
N ASN A 20 19.89 23.28 -27.16
CA ASN A 20 19.94 21.84 -27.45
C ASN A 20 21.19 21.25 -26.77
N ILE A 21 21.19 21.24 -25.45
CA ILE A 21 22.01 20.28 -24.71
C ILE A 21 21.17 19.01 -24.67
N SER A 22 21.47 18.10 -25.59
CA SER A 22 21.02 16.71 -25.52
C SER A 22 21.50 16.13 -24.19
N ARG A 23 20.63 16.19 -23.18
CA ARG A 23 20.87 15.53 -21.90
C ARG A 23 20.73 14.04 -22.15
N VAL A 24 21.86 13.33 -22.16
CA VAL A 24 21.91 11.88 -22.14
C VAL A 24 21.56 11.44 -20.72
N TRP A 25 20.35 10.93 -20.52
CA TRP A 25 19.85 10.45 -19.23
C TRP A 25 20.09 8.94 -19.11
N ALA A 26 21.31 8.54 -18.78
CA ALA A 26 21.63 7.15 -18.45
C ALA A 26 21.57 6.95 -16.93
N HIS A 27 20.37 6.90 -16.34
CA HIS A 27 20.21 6.52 -14.94
C HIS A 27 19.05 5.53 -14.72
N GLY A 28 19.35 4.45 -14.01
CA GLY A 28 18.46 3.34 -13.68
C GLY A 28 17.45 3.61 -12.57
N PHE A 29 17.07 4.86 -12.38
CA PHE A 29 15.85 5.26 -11.70
C PHE A 29 15.35 6.48 -12.48
N GLY A 30 14.06 6.47 -12.85
CA GLY A 30 13.42 7.63 -13.46
C GLY A 30 13.76 8.91 -12.68
N GLN A 31 13.95 10.01 -13.40
CA GLN A 31 14.42 11.32 -12.89
C GLN A 31 14.33 11.51 -11.38
N ARG A 32 15.47 11.71 -10.71
CA ARG A 32 15.48 12.21 -9.33
C ARG A 32 14.75 13.55 -9.30
N TYR A 33 13.58 13.57 -8.67
CA TYR A 33 12.82 14.79 -8.44
C TYR A 33 13.25 15.35 -7.09
N ASP A 34 14.15 16.33 -7.13
CA ASP A 34 14.47 17.11 -5.93
C ASP A 34 13.28 18.03 -5.58
N LEU A 35 13.11 18.31 -4.29
CA LEU A 35 12.04 19.19 -3.82
C LEU A 35 12.11 20.54 -4.56
N PRO A 36 10.99 21.04 -5.10
CA PRO A 36 10.98 22.32 -5.80
C PRO A 36 11.24 23.50 -4.84
N VAL A 37 11.10 23.27 -3.53
CA VAL A 37 11.26 24.24 -2.46
C VAL A 37 12.08 23.66 -1.30
N PRO A 38 12.77 24.49 -0.49
CA PRO A 38 13.44 24.03 0.73
C PRO A 38 12.53 23.19 1.64
N LEU A 39 13.10 22.16 2.26
CA LEU A 39 12.37 21.21 3.12
C LEU A 39 11.55 21.92 4.22
N TRP A 40 12.12 22.96 4.84
CA TRP A 40 11.42 23.68 5.91
C TRP A 40 10.15 24.36 5.39
N LEU A 41 10.20 25.03 4.23
CA LEU A 41 9.03 25.68 3.61
C LEU A 41 7.95 24.67 3.25
N TYR A 42 8.37 23.52 2.73
CA TYR A 42 7.48 22.42 2.39
C TYR A 42 6.73 21.90 3.63
N VAL A 43 7.46 21.59 4.70
CA VAL A 43 6.87 21.07 5.95
C VAL A 43 6.00 22.13 6.64
N THR A 44 6.47 23.38 6.75
CA THR A 44 5.69 24.46 7.38
C THR A 44 4.47 24.85 6.57
N GLY A 45 4.56 24.84 5.23
CA GLY A 45 3.45 25.16 4.34
C GLY A 45 2.32 24.13 4.45
N ALA A 46 2.66 22.85 4.51
CA ALA A 46 1.67 21.80 4.72
C ALA A 46 1.07 21.81 6.13
N ALA A 47 1.89 22.05 7.16
CA ALA A 47 1.40 22.25 8.53
C ALA A 47 0.41 23.41 8.60
N ALA A 48 0.72 24.53 7.97
CA ALA A 48 -0.15 25.68 7.87
C ALA A 48 -1.44 25.37 7.11
N ALA A 49 -1.38 24.60 6.02
CA ALA A 49 -2.57 24.20 5.26
C ALA A 49 -3.53 23.35 6.11
N VAL A 50 -3.01 22.37 6.85
CA VAL A 50 -3.82 21.52 7.74
C VAL A 50 -4.37 22.34 8.91
N ALA A 51 -3.55 23.18 9.55
CA ALA A 51 -4.01 24.07 10.62
C ALA A 51 -5.09 25.06 10.15
N PHE A 52 -4.94 25.62 8.95
CA PHE A 52 -5.94 26.48 8.33
C PHE A 52 -7.23 25.73 8.02
N SER A 53 -7.14 24.50 7.48
CA SER A 53 -8.32 23.66 7.25
C SER A 53 -9.08 23.40 8.55
N PHE A 54 -8.36 23.21 9.66
CA PHE A 54 -8.94 23.03 10.98
C PHE A 54 -9.70 24.28 11.45
N LEU A 55 -9.09 25.46 11.26
CA LEU A 55 -9.73 26.74 11.58
C LEU A 55 -11.02 26.92 10.79
N VAL A 56 -10.98 26.66 9.47
CA VAL A 56 -12.16 26.74 8.60
C VAL A 56 -13.23 25.75 9.06
N ILE A 57 -12.88 24.48 9.27
CA ILE A 57 -13.84 23.46 9.73
C ILE A 57 -14.43 23.85 11.08
N GLY A 58 -13.62 24.28 12.05
CA GLY A 58 -14.08 24.68 13.38
C GLY A 58 -15.00 25.91 13.38
N LEU A 59 -14.84 26.82 12.43
CA LEU A 59 -15.68 28.03 12.31
C LEU A 59 -17.00 27.76 11.58
N PHE A 60 -16.98 26.91 10.54
CA PHE A 60 -18.10 26.75 9.61
C PHE A 60 -18.91 25.46 9.83
N VAL A 61 -18.30 24.38 10.35
CA VAL A 61 -19.01 23.13 10.64
C VAL A 61 -19.59 23.22 12.05
N ARG A 62 -20.92 23.22 12.14
CA ARG A 62 -21.64 23.27 13.41
C ARG A 62 -22.51 22.04 13.58
N ALA A 63 -22.84 21.73 14.83
CA ALA A 63 -23.78 20.66 15.11
C ALA A 63 -25.16 21.00 14.54
N THR A 64 -25.62 20.20 13.58
CA THR A 64 -26.97 20.33 13.01
C THR A 64 -27.84 19.11 13.33
N PRO A 65 -29.16 19.31 13.54
CA PRO A 65 -30.11 18.20 13.58
C PRO A 65 -30.01 17.42 12.27
N GLY A 66 -29.63 16.15 12.34
CA GLY A 66 -29.42 15.30 11.14
C GLY A 66 -27.97 14.96 10.81
N MET A 67 -26.97 15.40 11.60
CA MET A 67 -25.57 14.98 11.40
C MET A 67 -25.36 13.46 11.42
N ARG A 68 -26.29 12.68 12.01
CA ARG A 68 -26.23 11.20 12.04
C ARG A 68 -26.72 10.53 10.75
N THR A 69 -27.41 11.26 9.89
CA THR A 69 -27.94 10.77 8.61
C THR A 69 -27.16 11.36 7.43
N TYR A 70 -27.09 10.63 6.33
CA TYR A 70 -26.42 11.06 5.11
C TYR A 70 -27.22 10.63 3.88
N PRO A 71 -27.10 11.33 2.74
CA PRO A 71 -27.77 10.95 1.51
C PRO A 71 -27.25 9.60 1.02
N ARG A 72 -28.17 8.76 0.52
CA ARG A 72 -27.88 7.41 0.01
C ARG A 72 -28.54 7.22 -1.34
N LEU A 73 -27.83 6.61 -2.27
CA LEU A 73 -28.37 6.19 -3.57
C LEU A 73 -28.24 4.68 -3.73
N ASN A 74 -29.36 3.96 -3.64
CA ASN A 74 -29.36 2.50 -3.79
C ASN A 74 -29.14 2.10 -5.25
N LEU A 75 -27.96 1.55 -5.52
CA LEU A 75 -27.52 1.06 -6.83
C LEU A 75 -28.37 -0.09 -7.34
N LEU A 76 -28.99 -0.90 -6.47
CA LEU A 76 -29.87 -2.00 -6.87
C LEU A 76 -31.17 -1.53 -7.55
N ARG A 77 -31.49 -0.23 -7.45
CA ARG A 77 -32.60 0.37 -8.22
C ARG A 77 -32.27 0.54 -9.70
N PHE A 78 -30.99 0.54 -10.06
CA PHE A 78 -30.52 0.72 -11.44
C PHE A 78 -30.18 -0.61 -12.11
N PRO A 79 -30.33 -0.74 -13.45
CA PRO A 79 -29.98 -1.96 -14.18
C PRO A 79 -28.53 -2.40 -13.99
N VAL A 80 -27.59 -1.44 -13.98
CA VAL A 80 -26.15 -1.73 -13.78
C VAL A 80 -25.88 -2.32 -12.41
N GLY A 81 -26.49 -1.78 -11.35
CA GLY A 81 -26.33 -2.33 -10.00
C GLY A 81 -26.95 -3.72 -9.86
N ARG A 82 -28.07 -4.01 -10.55
CA ARG A 82 -28.66 -5.35 -10.63
C ARG A 82 -27.78 -6.33 -11.42
N LEU A 83 -27.15 -5.89 -12.50
CA LEU A 83 -26.21 -6.71 -13.28
C LEU A 83 -24.97 -7.07 -12.45
N LEU A 84 -24.37 -6.11 -11.77
CA LEU A 84 -23.17 -6.33 -10.94
C LEU A 84 -23.46 -7.17 -9.69
N SER A 85 -24.67 -7.09 -9.15
CA SER A 85 -25.12 -7.94 -8.03
C SER A 85 -25.67 -9.30 -8.47
N HIS A 86 -25.77 -9.56 -9.78
CA HIS A 86 -26.23 -10.83 -10.31
C HIS A 86 -25.30 -11.97 -9.84
N PRO A 87 -25.81 -13.11 -9.34
CA PRO A 87 -25.00 -14.16 -8.71
C PRO A 87 -23.80 -14.67 -9.54
N LEU A 88 -23.88 -14.59 -10.87
CA LEU A 88 -22.79 -14.95 -11.78
C LEU A 88 -21.54 -14.09 -11.60
N ILE A 89 -21.68 -12.78 -11.36
CA ILE A 89 -20.53 -11.87 -11.27
C ILE A 89 -19.73 -12.15 -9.99
N PRO A 90 -20.30 -12.17 -8.77
CA PRO A 90 -19.59 -12.61 -7.59
C PRO A 90 -19.09 -14.07 -7.71
N GLY A 91 -19.83 -14.95 -8.37
CA GLY A 91 -19.41 -16.33 -8.62
C GLY A 91 -18.11 -16.42 -9.43
N LEU A 92 -18.02 -15.67 -10.53
CA LEU A 92 -16.82 -15.59 -11.36
C LEU A 92 -15.65 -14.94 -10.61
N LEU A 93 -15.90 -13.84 -9.88
CA LEU A 93 -14.86 -13.19 -9.07
C LEU A 93 -14.29 -14.11 -7.99
N LYS A 94 -15.13 -14.90 -7.33
CA LYS A 94 -14.71 -15.93 -6.38
C LYS A 94 -13.85 -17.01 -7.06
N LEU A 95 -14.26 -17.49 -8.23
CA LEU A 95 -13.50 -18.48 -8.99
C LEU A 95 -12.12 -17.94 -9.38
N ILE A 96 -12.06 -16.71 -9.90
CA ILE A 96 -10.81 -16.03 -10.26
C ILE A 96 -9.92 -15.88 -9.02
N SER A 97 -10.47 -15.43 -7.89
CA SER A 97 -9.69 -15.24 -6.67
C SER A 97 -9.13 -16.55 -6.11
N VAL A 98 -9.92 -17.63 -6.08
CA VAL A 98 -9.42 -18.96 -5.69
C VAL A 98 -8.38 -19.48 -6.69
N GLY A 99 -8.60 -19.26 -7.99
CA GLY A 99 -7.64 -19.63 -9.04
C GLY A 99 -6.28 -18.95 -8.85
N PHE A 100 -6.26 -17.64 -8.64
CA PHE A 100 -5.04 -16.89 -8.35
C PHE A 100 -4.37 -17.31 -7.03
N PHE A 101 -5.17 -17.60 -6.00
CA PHE A 101 -4.67 -18.10 -4.72
C PHE A 101 -3.96 -19.45 -4.87
N LEU A 102 -4.58 -20.41 -5.54
CA LEU A 102 -3.98 -21.73 -5.78
C LEU A 102 -2.78 -21.65 -6.72
N LEU A 103 -2.88 -20.83 -7.77
CA LEU A 103 -1.78 -20.59 -8.70
C LEU A 103 -0.57 -19.99 -7.98
N GLY A 104 -0.77 -18.97 -7.14
CA GLY A 104 0.31 -18.36 -6.35
C GLY A 104 1.01 -19.33 -5.40
N ILE A 105 0.28 -20.29 -4.80
CA ILE A 105 0.89 -21.35 -4.00
C ILE A 105 1.70 -22.31 -4.90
N ALA A 106 1.11 -22.75 -6.01
CA ALA A 106 1.74 -23.70 -6.93
C ALA A 106 3.02 -23.13 -7.56
N THR A 107 2.99 -21.88 -8.03
CA THR A 107 4.16 -21.20 -8.59
C THR A 107 5.23 -20.96 -7.54
N GLY A 108 4.86 -20.70 -6.29
CA GLY A 108 5.83 -20.51 -5.21
C GLY A 108 6.56 -21.81 -4.84
N LEU A 109 5.86 -22.95 -4.84
CA LEU A 109 6.43 -24.26 -4.49
C LEU A 109 7.28 -24.87 -5.62
N ILE A 110 6.80 -24.79 -6.87
CA ILE A 110 7.35 -25.57 -8.00
C ILE A 110 8.06 -24.65 -9.02
N GLY A 111 7.68 -23.38 -9.07
CA GLY A 111 8.23 -22.43 -10.03
C GLY A 111 9.64 -21.94 -9.68
N ASN A 112 10.16 -21.09 -10.57
CA ASN A 112 11.46 -20.48 -10.45
C ASN A 112 11.59 -19.67 -9.15
N GLN A 113 12.64 -19.89 -8.37
CA GLN A 113 12.81 -19.22 -7.08
C GLN A 113 13.38 -17.80 -7.17
N ASN A 114 13.67 -17.31 -8.38
CA ASN A 114 13.95 -15.91 -8.61
C ASN A 114 12.65 -15.09 -8.49
N PRO A 115 12.56 -14.12 -7.55
CA PRO A 115 11.34 -13.35 -7.31
C PRO A 115 10.84 -12.58 -8.55
N MET A 116 11.74 -12.24 -9.47
CA MET A 116 11.42 -11.50 -10.70
C MET A 116 10.93 -12.38 -11.85
N GLN A 117 11.03 -13.71 -11.71
CA GLN A 117 10.56 -14.70 -12.70
C GLN A 117 9.43 -15.56 -12.13
N ASN A 118 8.93 -15.22 -10.95
CA ASN A 118 7.87 -15.96 -10.29
C ASN A 118 6.65 -15.07 -10.07
N LEU A 119 5.48 -15.62 -10.33
CA LEU A 119 4.22 -14.94 -10.15
C LEU A 119 3.91 -14.60 -8.68
N THR A 120 4.34 -15.45 -7.73
CA THR A 120 3.93 -15.40 -6.31
C THR A 120 4.25 -14.06 -5.62
N PRO A 121 5.50 -13.54 -5.65
CA PRO A 121 5.80 -12.28 -4.95
C PRO A 121 5.03 -11.09 -5.51
N THR A 122 4.87 -11.02 -6.84
CA THR A 122 4.10 -9.97 -7.50
C THR A 122 2.62 -10.04 -7.12
N LEU A 123 2.03 -11.24 -7.12
CA LEU A 123 0.65 -11.44 -6.72
C LEU A 123 0.40 -11.05 -5.27
N VAL A 124 1.23 -11.55 -4.34
CA VAL A 124 1.02 -11.35 -2.90
C VAL A 124 1.28 -9.89 -2.52
N TRP A 125 2.47 -9.36 -2.81
CA TRP A 125 2.90 -8.07 -2.29
C TRP A 125 2.32 -6.88 -3.05
N ILE A 126 2.09 -7.02 -4.37
CA ILE A 126 1.73 -5.88 -5.22
C ILE A 126 0.25 -5.92 -5.58
N ILE A 127 -0.19 -6.99 -6.24
CA ILE A 127 -1.55 -7.04 -6.78
C ILE A 127 -2.58 -7.23 -5.67
N TRP A 128 -2.33 -8.17 -4.76
CA TRP A 128 -3.25 -8.46 -3.67
C TRP A 128 -3.10 -7.47 -2.52
N TRP A 129 -1.95 -7.40 -1.85
CA TRP A 129 -1.81 -6.57 -0.66
C TRP A 129 -2.07 -5.09 -0.94
N VAL A 130 -1.28 -4.47 -1.83
CA VAL A 130 -1.42 -3.06 -2.18
C VAL A 130 -2.69 -2.80 -3.00
N GLY A 131 -2.97 -3.61 -4.03
CA GLY A 131 -4.14 -3.41 -4.89
C GLY A 131 -5.47 -3.58 -4.15
N MET A 132 -5.60 -4.59 -3.28
CA MET A 132 -6.84 -4.81 -2.51
C MET A 132 -7.05 -3.73 -1.45
N ALA A 133 -6.00 -3.15 -0.89
CA ALA A 133 -6.12 -2.00 0.01
C ALA A 133 -6.82 -0.81 -0.68
N TYR A 134 -6.43 -0.49 -1.93
CA TYR A 134 -7.05 0.61 -2.69
C TYR A 134 -8.47 0.30 -3.15
N ILE A 135 -8.72 -0.91 -3.65
CA ILE A 135 -10.07 -1.33 -4.00
C ILE A 135 -10.98 -1.29 -2.77
N SER A 136 -10.46 -1.70 -1.60
CA SER A 136 -11.22 -1.62 -0.34
C SER A 136 -11.53 -0.17 0.03
N ALA A 137 -10.52 0.69 0.05
CA ALA A 137 -10.66 2.10 0.40
C ALA A 137 -11.57 2.89 -0.56
N LEU A 138 -11.52 2.61 -1.87
CA LEU A 138 -12.19 3.42 -2.90
C LEU A 138 -13.45 2.76 -3.47
N GLY A 139 -13.58 1.44 -3.38
CA GLY A 139 -14.66 0.65 -3.98
C GLY A 139 -15.55 -0.09 -2.99
N GLY A 140 -15.11 -0.25 -1.73
CA GLY A 140 -15.83 -0.96 -0.67
C GLY A 140 -15.27 -2.37 -0.41
N ASN A 141 -15.87 -3.10 0.53
CA ASN A 141 -15.31 -4.37 1.02
C ASN A 141 -15.51 -5.55 0.05
N LEU A 142 -14.84 -5.50 -1.11
CA LEU A 142 -14.82 -6.59 -2.08
C LEU A 142 -14.21 -7.87 -1.50
N TRP A 143 -13.24 -7.73 -0.58
CA TRP A 143 -12.62 -8.85 0.11
C TRP A 143 -13.64 -9.77 0.82
N ALA A 144 -14.68 -9.20 1.44
CA ALA A 144 -15.75 -9.98 2.08
C ALA A 144 -16.51 -10.93 1.12
N VAL A 145 -16.40 -10.69 -0.20
CA VAL A 145 -16.97 -11.50 -1.27
C VAL A 145 -15.96 -12.49 -1.84
N ILE A 146 -14.74 -12.02 -2.15
CA ILE A 146 -13.75 -12.80 -2.91
C ILE A 146 -12.73 -13.56 -2.05
N ASN A 147 -12.69 -13.34 -0.73
CA ASN A 147 -11.73 -13.98 0.19
C ASN A 147 -11.61 -15.50 -0.10
N PRO A 148 -10.45 -15.98 -0.59
CA PRO A 148 -10.31 -17.36 -1.06
C PRO A 148 -10.43 -18.37 0.08
N TRP A 149 -9.98 -18.02 1.29
CA TRP A 149 -10.14 -18.87 2.48
C TRP A 149 -11.61 -19.09 2.80
N LYS A 150 -12.40 -18.00 2.78
CA LYS A 150 -13.85 -18.04 2.99
C LYS A 150 -14.55 -18.85 1.90
N VAL A 151 -14.19 -18.65 0.64
CA VAL A 151 -14.80 -19.33 -0.51
C VAL A 151 -14.55 -20.84 -0.44
N LEU A 152 -13.29 -21.25 -0.21
CA LEU A 152 -12.95 -22.67 -0.08
C LEU A 152 -13.68 -23.32 1.11
N PHE A 153 -13.76 -22.61 2.25
CA PHE A 153 -14.53 -23.09 3.40
C PHE A 153 -16.02 -23.25 3.09
N GLU A 154 -16.63 -22.30 2.37
CA GLU A 154 -18.03 -22.38 1.93
C GLU A 154 -18.29 -23.55 0.98
N VAL A 155 -17.33 -23.89 0.12
CA VAL A 155 -17.42 -25.06 -0.76
C VAL A 155 -17.44 -26.34 0.07
N VAL A 156 -16.56 -26.48 1.06
CA VAL A 156 -16.53 -27.64 1.97
C VAL A 156 -17.84 -27.74 2.78
N GLU A 157 -18.33 -26.62 3.34
CA GLU A 157 -19.63 -26.58 4.03
C GLU A 157 -20.77 -27.01 3.12
N GLY A 158 -20.75 -26.59 1.85
CA GLY A 158 -21.77 -26.91 0.85
C GLY A 158 -21.75 -28.39 0.45
N LEU A 159 -20.56 -28.96 0.24
CA LEU A 159 -20.37 -30.39 -0.06
C LEU A 159 -20.85 -31.25 1.11
N TYR A 160 -20.49 -30.90 2.34
CA TYR A 160 -20.94 -31.63 3.52
C TYR A 160 -22.46 -31.60 3.69
N ARG A 161 -23.12 -30.44 3.50
CA ARG A 161 -24.58 -30.36 3.57
C ARG A 161 -25.29 -31.21 2.53
N ARG A 162 -24.68 -31.42 1.35
CA ARG A 162 -25.23 -32.35 0.34
C ARG A 162 -25.12 -33.81 0.80
N LEU A 163 -24.04 -34.17 1.48
CA LEU A 163 -23.81 -35.53 1.98
C LEU A 163 -24.59 -35.82 3.28
N SER A 164 -24.79 -34.82 4.14
CA SER A 164 -25.51 -34.92 5.41
C SER A 164 -26.46 -33.73 5.60
N PRO A 165 -27.69 -33.78 5.04
CA PRO A 165 -28.62 -32.65 5.05
C PRO A 165 -29.07 -32.19 6.45
N ARG A 166 -29.03 -33.10 7.44
CA ARG A 166 -29.37 -32.82 8.84
C ARG A 166 -28.15 -32.65 9.75
N GLY A 167 -26.96 -32.95 9.23
CA GLY A 167 -25.72 -32.83 9.99
C GLY A 167 -25.21 -31.38 10.02
N LYS A 168 -24.69 -30.96 11.17
CA LYS A 168 -23.80 -29.80 11.24
C LYS A 168 -22.37 -30.30 10.96
N LEU A 169 -21.59 -29.57 10.16
CA LEU A 169 -20.20 -29.94 9.88
C LEU A 169 -19.37 -29.94 11.17
N PHE A 170 -19.65 -28.96 12.03
CA PHE A 170 -19.14 -28.85 13.39
C PHE A 170 -20.05 -27.90 14.19
N THR A 171 -19.85 -27.86 15.50
CA THR A 171 -20.46 -26.88 16.40
C THR A 171 -19.36 -25.96 16.93
N PRO A 172 -19.34 -24.69 16.53
CA PRO A 172 -18.26 -23.78 16.93
C PRO A 172 -18.33 -23.47 18.42
N PHE A 173 -17.16 -23.27 19.02
CA PHE A 173 -17.02 -22.68 20.34
C PHE A 173 -17.44 -21.21 20.32
N PRO A 174 -18.08 -20.71 21.40
CA PRO A 174 -18.39 -19.30 21.51
C PRO A 174 -17.09 -18.48 21.50
N TYR A 175 -17.02 -17.46 20.64
CA TYR A 175 -15.85 -16.59 20.57
C TYR A 175 -15.72 -15.77 21.86
N PRO A 176 -14.59 -15.86 22.60
CA PRO A 176 -14.42 -15.12 23.85
C PRO A 176 -14.36 -13.60 23.61
N ARG A 177 -15.27 -12.84 24.23
CA ARG A 177 -15.31 -11.37 24.09
C ARG A 177 -14.00 -10.68 24.50
N ALA A 178 -13.25 -11.26 25.44
CA ALA A 178 -11.96 -10.75 25.88
C ALA A 178 -10.89 -10.77 24.78
N LEU A 179 -10.99 -11.67 23.80
CA LEU A 179 -10.04 -11.71 22.68
C LEU A 179 -10.25 -10.53 21.72
N GLY A 180 -11.44 -9.93 21.67
CA GLY A 180 -11.70 -8.75 20.85
C GLY A 180 -11.24 -8.96 19.41
N VAL A 181 -10.28 -8.14 18.95
CA VAL A 181 -9.57 -8.35 17.66
C VAL A 181 -8.09 -8.68 17.82
N TRP A 182 -7.65 -9.05 19.03
CA TRP A 182 -6.25 -9.36 19.32
C TRP A 182 -5.64 -10.48 18.45
N PRO A 183 -6.35 -11.58 18.13
CA PRO A 183 -5.80 -12.57 17.22
C PRO A 183 -5.50 -11.98 15.84
N GLY A 184 -6.41 -11.15 15.31
CA GLY A 184 -6.19 -10.45 14.05
C GLY A 184 -5.07 -9.41 14.13
N PHE A 185 -4.91 -8.73 15.26
CA PHE A 185 -3.78 -7.84 15.54
C PHE A 185 -2.44 -8.57 15.49
N VAL A 186 -2.32 -9.72 16.19
CA VAL A 186 -1.08 -10.51 16.21
C VAL A 186 -0.75 -11.02 14.80
N LEU A 187 -1.76 -11.48 14.06
CA LEU A 187 -1.57 -11.95 12.69
C LEU A 187 -1.17 -10.82 11.74
N PHE A 188 -1.74 -9.63 11.91
CA PHE A 188 -1.33 -8.48 11.12
C PHE A 188 0.09 -8.02 11.48
N LEU A 189 0.47 -8.06 12.76
CA LEU A 189 1.84 -7.77 13.18
C LEU A 189 2.83 -8.78 12.60
N ALA A 190 2.49 -10.07 12.60
CA ALA A 190 3.30 -11.12 11.96
C ALA A 190 3.41 -10.93 10.44
N PHE A 191 2.32 -10.50 9.79
CA PHE A 191 2.34 -10.11 8.39
C PHE A 191 3.26 -8.91 8.14
N ALA A 192 3.12 -7.82 8.91
CA ALA A 192 3.97 -6.64 8.79
C ALA A 192 5.44 -6.96 9.08
N TRP A 193 5.73 -7.83 10.04
CA TRP A 193 7.08 -8.33 10.28
C TRP A 193 7.62 -9.12 9.08
N THR A 194 6.80 -9.95 8.46
CA THR A 194 7.17 -10.69 7.24
C THR A 194 7.45 -9.73 6.08
N GLU A 195 6.63 -8.70 5.93
CA GLU A 195 6.75 -7.69 4.88
C GLU A 195 8.00 -6.81 5.04
N LEU A 196 8.27 -6.36 6.27
CA LEU A 196 9.26 -5.31 6.53
C LEU A 196 10.62 -5.85 6.99
N VAL A 197 10.61 -6.94 7.75
CA VAL A 197 11.79 -7.40 8.51
C VAL A 197 12.35 -8.71 7.97
N TYR A 198 11.49 -9.68 7.67
CA TYR A 198 11.94 -11.01 7.25
C TYR A 198 12.78 -10.96 5.96
N GLU A 199 13.99 -11.50 6.01
CA GLU A 199 14.92 -11.49 4.86
C GLU A 199 14.43 -12.39 3.72
N GLY A 200 13.77 -13.50 4.06
CA GLY A 200 13.25 -14.46 3.10
C GLY A 200 11.94 -14.06 2.40
N ARG A 201 11.46 -12.82 2.59
CA ARG A 201 10.14 -12.34 2.12
C ARG A 201 9.96 -12.30 0.61
N ALA A 202 11.06 -12.20 -0.15
CA ALA A 202 11.01 -12.20 -1.60
C ALA A 202 11.04 -13.62 -2.19
N VAL A 203 11.52 -14.61 -1.42
CA VAL A 203 11.73 -15.98 -1.90
C VAL A 203 10.38 -16.67 -2.11
N PRO A 204 10.04 -17.14 -3.32
CA PRO A 204 8.71 -17.67 -3.64
C PRO A 204 8.28 -18.87 -2.78
N VAL A 205 9.17 -19.82 -2.50
CA VAL A 205 8.84 -21.00 -1.68
C VAL A 205 8.51 -20.62 -0.24
N ASN A 206 9.20 -19.64 0.33
CA ASN A 206 8.91 -19.14 1.68
C ASN A 206 7.51 -18.51 1.73
N LEU A 207 7.16 -17.71 0.72
CA LEU A 207 5.82 -17.13 0.60
C LEU A 207 4.73 -18.20 0.46
N ALA A 208 4.99 -19.27 -0.30
CA ALA A 208 4.05 -20.37 -0.42
C ALA A 208 3.82 -21.07 0.94
N TYR A 209 4.89 -21.37 1.69
CA TYR A 209 4.76 -21.97 3.03
C TYR A 209 4.07 -21.04 4.03
N ILE A 210 4.40 -19.74 4.04
CA ILE A 210 3.72 -18.76 4.89
C ILE A 210 2.23 -18.68 4.54
N THR A 211 1.91 -18.65 3.23
CA THR A 211 0.51 -18.63 2.76
C THR A 211 -0.23 -19.90 3.19
N LEU A 212 0.38 -21.07 3.06
CA LEU A 212 -0.20 -22.34 3.52
C LEU A 212 -0.41 -22.36 5.03
N GLY A 213 0.59 -21.96 5.82
CA GLY A 213 0.50 -21.86 7.28
C GLY A 213 -0.60 -20.90 7.72
N TYR A 214 -0.68 -19.71 7.11
CA TYR A 214 -1.74 -18.74 7.35
C TYR A 214 -3.13 -19.29 6.98
N SER A 215 -3.21 -20.07 5.89
CA SER A 215 -4.44 -20.71 5.44
C SER A 215 -4.93 -21.75 6.45
N CYS A 216 -4.04 -22.63 6.91
CA CYS A 216 -4.35 -23.62 7.94
C CYS A 216 -4.83 -22.96 9.23
N LEU A 217 -4.14 -21.91 9.69
CA LEU A 217 -4.55 -21.15 10.87
C LEU A 217 -5.93 -20.50 10.68
N THR A 218 -6.17 -19.90 9.51
CA THR A 218 -7.43 -19.23 9.20
C THR A 218 -8.59 -20.22 9.17
N TRP A 219 -8.43 -21.36 8.51
CA TRP A 219 -9.46 -22.40 8.47
C TRP A 219 -9.68 -23.04 9.85
N ALA A 220 -8.61 -23.23 10.64
CA ALA A 220 -8.74 -23.69 12.01
C ALA A 220 -9.57 -22.70 12.85
N GLY A 221 -9.31 -21.40 12.73
CA GLY A 221 -10.12 -20.37 13.39
C GLY A 221 -11.59 -20.36 12.95
N MET A 222 -11.85 -20.50 11.64
CA MET A 222 -13.22 -20.61 11.10
C MET A 222 -13.94 -21.88 11.59
N PHE A 223 -13.22 -22.99 11.72
CA PHE A 223 -13.75 -24.25 12.22
C PHE A 223 -14.03 -24.19 13.73
N LEU A 224 -13.10 -23.61 14.51
CA LEU A 224 -13.23 -23.56 15.97
C LEU A 224 -14.25 -22.54 16.43
N PHE A 225 -14.30 -21.34 15.85
CA PHE A 225 -15.14 -20.23 16.36
C PHE A 225 -16.29 -19.85 15.43
N GLY A 226 -16.38 -20.49 14.26
CA GLY A 226 -17.33 -20.16 13.22
C GLY A 226 -16.75 -19.17 12.21
N LYS A 227 -17.01 -19.43 10.92
CA LYS A 227 -16.47 -18.68 9.79
C LYS A 227 -16.65 -17.17 9.92
N GLU A 228 -17.88 -16.70 10.15
CA GLU A 228 -18.17 -15.27 10.17
C GLU A 228 -17.61 -14.59 11.44
N GLN A 229 -17.54 -15.30 12.57
CA GLN A 229 -16.94 -14.77 13.80
C GLN A 229 -15.42 -14.62 13.66
N TRP A 230 -14.75 -15.65 13.12
CA TRP A 230 -13.32 -15.59 12.89
C TRP A 230 -12.94 -14.49 11.88
N LEU A 231 -13.67 -14.37 10.77
CA LEU A 231 -13.41 -13.31 9.79
C LEU A 231 -13.65 -11.90 10.34
N ARG A 232 -14.54 -11.74 11.33
CA ARG A 232 -14.83 -10.44 11.94
C ARG A 232 -13.83 -10.04 13.03
N HIS A 233 -13.14 -11.00 13.66
CA HIS A 233 -12.35 -10.75 14.86
C HIS A 233 -10.90 -11.26 14.79
N GLY A 234 -10.68 -12.40 14.15
CA GLY A 234 -9.40 -13.10 14.15
C GLY A 234 -8.60 -13.00 12.86
N GLU A 235 -9.24 -12.79 11.70
CA GLU A 235 -8.55 -12.80 10.41
C GLU A 235 -8.04 -11.39 10.02
N ALA A 236 -6.71 -11.25 9.92
CA ALA A 236 -6.03 -9.95 9.77
C ALA A 236 -6.48 -9.15 8.54
N PHE A 237 -6.65 -9.81 7.38
CA PHE A 237 -6.95 -9.11 6.13
C PHE A 237 -8.41 -8.71 6.03
N SER A 238 -9.34 -9.52 6.56
CA SER A 238 -10.75 -9.13 6.70
C SER A 238 -10.93 -7.94 7.63
N LEU A 239 -10.14 -7.85 8.70
CA LEU A 239 -10.10 -6.67 9.56
C LEU A 239 -9.51 -5.46 8.82
N ALA A 240 -8.30 -5.58 8.25
CA ALA A 240 -7.62 -4.47 7.58
C ALA A 240 -8.46 -3.92 6.43
N PHE A 241 -8.86 -4.76 5.46
CA PHE A 241 -9.68 -4.34 4.34
C PHE A 241 -11.08 -3.90 4.77
N GLY A 242 -11.64 -4.47 5.85
CA GLY A 242 -12.90 -4.03 6.44
C GLY A 242 -12.82 -2.62 7.04
N VAL A 243 -11.71 -2.28 7.71
CA VAL A 243 -11.44 -0.94 8.24
C VAL A 243 -11.26 0.04 7.09
N LEU A 244 -10.43 -0.28 6.09
CA LEU A 244 -10.21 0.58 4.93
C LEU A 244 -11.52 0.83 4.14
N ALA A 245 -12.37 -0.19 3.99
CA ALA A 245 -13.66 -0.08 3.31
C ALA A 245 -14.68 0.85 3.98
N ARG A 246 -14.45 1.27 5.23
CA ARG A 246 -15.25 2.32 5.86
C ARG A 246 -15.03 3.68 5.22
N PHE A 247 -13.87 3.89 4.58
CA PHE A 247 -13.58 5.10 3.81
C PHE A 247 -14.37 5.16 2.49
N ALA A 248 -14.75 4.01 1.94
CA ALA A 248 -15.32 3.91 0.60
C ALA A 248 -16.68 4.62 0.45
N PRO A 249 -16.98 5.11 -0.77
CA PRO A 249 -18.27 5.71 -1.12
C PRO A 249 -19.38 4.67 -1.33
N THR A 250 -19.12 3.39 -1.07
CA THR A 250 -20.09 2.30 -1.19
C THR A 250 -20.36 1.65 0.17
N GLU A 251 -21.58 1.17 0.37
CA GLU A 251 -21.95 0.37 1.53
C GLU A 251 -23.03 -0.66 1.19
N ILE A 252 -23.07 -1.76 1.93
CA ILE A 252 -24.22 -2.67 1.93
C ILE A 252 -25.03 -2.45 3.21
N ARG A 253 -26.35 -2.52 3.10
CA ARG A 253 -27.26 -2.39 4.25
C ARG A 253 -28.39 -3.39 4.16
N VAL A 254 -28.86 -3.81 5.33
CA VAL A 254 -30.07 -4.62 5.48
C VAL A 254 -31.09 -3.80 6.24
N THR A 255 -32.26 -3.59 5.64
CA THR A 255 -33.33 -2.77 6.20
C THR A 255 -34.27 -3.55 7.11
N ASP A 256 -34.32 -4.88 6.97
CA ASP A 256 -35.14 -5.76 7.81
C ASP A 256 -34.45 -6.07 9.16
N PRO A 257 -34.99 -5.58 10.30
CA PRO A 257 -34.44 -5.83 11.62
C PRO A 257 -34.51 -7.31 12.04
N ALA A 258 -35.45 -8.10 11.51
CA ALA A 258 -35.64 -9.50 11.89
C ALA A 258 -34.44 -10.37 11.47
N VAL A 259 -33.87 -10.10 10.30
CA VAL A 259 -32.63 -10.75 9.83
C VAL A 259 -31.46 -10.42 10.76
N CYS A 260 -31.42 -9.20 11.28
CA CYS A 260 -30.37 -8.70 12.14
C CYS A 260 -30.49 -9.24 13.58
N ALA A 261 -31.71 -9.50 14.06
CA ALA A 261 -31.96 -10.05 15.40
C ALA A 261 -31.37 -11.46 15.58
N THR A 262 -31.25 -12.22 14.49
CA THR A 262 -30.65 -13.57 14.47
C THR A 262 -29.18 -13.57 14.04
N CYS A 263 -28.53 -12.41 13.99
CA CYS A 263 -27.13 -12.30 13.60
C CYS A 263 -26.21 -12.50 14.81
N GLU A 264 -25.30 -13.48 14.72
CA GLU A 264 -24.34 -13.81 15.78
C GLU A 264 -23.18 -12.80 15.90
N LEU A 265 -23.10 -11.83 14.99
CA LEU A 265 -21.93 -10.96 14.85
C LEU A 265 -22.06 -9.61 15.56
N ASP A 266 -23.14 -9.32 16.30
CA ASP A 266 -23.41 -7.96 16.82
C ASP A 266 -23.34 -6.92 15.67
N CYS A 267 -24.14 -7.12 14.61
CA CYS A 267 -24.03 -6.36 13.36
C CYS A 267 -24.62 -4.95 13.39
N ARG A 268 -25.46 -4.65 14.39
CA ARG A 268 -26.12 -3.35 14.53
C ARG A 268 -25.23 -2.37 15.27
N ASP A 269 -25.18 -1.14 14.79
CA ASP A 269 -24.57 -0.04 15.56
C ASP A 269 -25.57 0.51 16.61
N ARG A 270 -25.15 1.52 17.38
CA ARG A 270 -25.96 2.09 18.47
C ARG A 270 -27.19 2.85 17.96
N ASP A 271 -27.24 3.20 16.68
CA ASP A 271 -28.42 3.78 16.05
C ASP A 271 -29.37 2.69 15.50
N GLY A 272 -29.03 1.40 15.69
CA GLY A 272 -29.84 0.24 15.30
C GLY A 272 -29.64 -0.23 13.86
N GLU A 273 -28.68 0.38 13.14
CA GLU A 273 -28.48 0.18 11.70
C GLU A 273 -27.54 -0.99 11.40
N CYS A 274 -27.92 -1.82 10.42
CA CYS A 274 -27.09 -2.94 9.96
C CYS A 274 -26.33 -2.58 8.67
N ILE A 275 -25.16 -1.98 8.85
CA ILE A 275 -24.29 -1.53 7.74
C ILE A 275 -23.06 -2.43 7.62
N ASN A 276 -22.69 -2.76 6.37
CA ASN A 276 -21.51 -3.53 5.99
C ASN A 276 -21.43 -4.94 6.62
N CYS A 277 -22.59 -5.54 6.94
CA CYS A 277 -22.67 -6.93 7.40
C CYS A 277 -22.98 -7.89 6.24
N ALA A 278 -21.95 -8.53 5.68
CA ALA A 278 -22.09 -9.46 4.57
C ALA A 278 -22.93 -10.70 4.91
N SER A 279 -22.92 -11.15 6.18
CA SER A 279 -23.73 -12.28 6.65
C SER A 279 -25.23 -11.94 6.63
N CYS A 280 -25.63 -10.80 7.21
CA CYS A 280 -27.03 -10.34 7.14
C CYS A 280 -27.46 -10.11 5.70
N PHE A 281 -26.62 -9.44 4.89
CA PHE A 281 -26.96 -9.13 3.50
C PHE A 281 -27.24 -10.39 2.68
N ARG A 282 -26.51 -11.48 2.91
CA ARG A 282 -26.72 -12.75 2.22
C ARG A 282 -27.99 -13.48 2.65
N ARG A 283 -28.37 -13.38 3.92
CA ARG A 283 -29.58 -14.02 4.48
C ARG A 283 -30.85 -13.22 4.20
N ALA A 284 -30.74 -11.90 4.06
CA ALA A 284 -31.87 -11.02 3.83
C ALA A 284 -32.55 -11.31 2.49
N PRO A 285 -33.88 -11.15 2.38
CA PRO A 285 -34.57 -11.20 1.09
C PRO A 285 -34.15 -10.02 0.20
N GLN A 286 -34.39 -10.11 -1.11
CA GLN A 286 -33.83 -9.15 -2.08
C GLN A 286 -34.35 -7.72 -1.87
N GLU A 287 -35.61 -7.58 -1.47
CA GLU A 287 -36.28 -6.32 -1.16
C GLU A 287 -35.73 -5.62 0.09
N ALA A 288 -35.11 -6.37 1.00
CA ALA A 288 -34.50 -5.84 2.22
C ALA A 288 -33.00 -5.51 2.06
N ARG A 289 -32.44 -5.72 0.86
CA ARG A 289 -31.03 -5.45 0.54
C ARG A 289 -30.89 -4.08 -0.09
N GLU A 290 -29.93 -3.31 0.41
CA GLU A 290 -29.49 -2.07 -0.23
C GLU A 290 -27.99 -2.13 -0.51
N TRP A 291 -27.60 -1.74 -1.72
CA TRP A 291 -26.21 -1.43 -2.04
C TRP A 291 -26.15 0.05 -2.38
N ASN A 292 -25.66 0.86 -1.44
CA ASN A 292 -25.80 2.31 -1.50
C ASN A 292 -24.48 2.98 -1.90
N LEU A 293 -24.58 4.02 -2.74
CA LEU A 293 -23.57 5.08 -2.78
C LEU A 293 -23.82 6.06 -1.65
N ARG A 294 -22.74 6.46 -0.98
CA ARG A 294 -22.70 7.41 0.15
C ARG A 294 -21.54 8.39 -0.04
N PRO A 295 -21.57 9.55 0.63
CA PRO A 295 -20.41 10.44 0.64
C PRO A 295 -19.17 9.73 1.19
N LEU A 296 -18.01 10.06 0.64
CA LEU A 296 -16.71 9.48 1.01
C LEU A 296 -16.46 9.62 2.52
N ALA A 297 -15.83 8.62 3.12
CA ALA A 297 -15.39 8.60 4.52
C ALA A 297 -16.49 8.60 5.61
N VAL A 298 -17.76 8.82 5.27
CA VAL A 298 -18.86 8.86 6.27
C VAL A 298 -19.04 7.52 7.00
N GLY A 299 -18.63 6.40 6.40
CA GLY A 299 -18.62 5.09 7.07
C GLY A 299 -17.67 4.98 8.27
N LEU A 300 -16.75 5.93 8.44
CA LEU A 300 -15.88 6.05 9.62
C LEU A 300 -16.58 6.75 10.80
N LEU A 301 -17.72 7.42 10.55
CA LEU A 301 -18.52 8.12 11.57
C LEU A 301 -19.64 7.24 12.16
N ARG A 302 -19.54 5.92 12.02
CA ARG A 302 -20.56 5.02 12.59
C ARG A 302 -20.60 5.14 14.10
N HIS A 303 -21.81 5.16 14.65
CA HIS A 303 -22.01 5.27 16.09
C HIS A 303 -21.90 3.90 16.75
N GLU A 304 -20.67 3.45 17.00
CA GLU A 304 -20.39 2.13 17.57
C GLU A 304 -19.35 2.21 18.69
N THR A 305 -19.36 1.21 19.57
CA THR A 305 -18.30 1.05 20.58
C THR A 305 -17.05 0.48 19.93
N ILE A 306 -15.97 1.23 19.99
CA ILE A 306 -14.67 0.78 19.50
C ILE A 306 -13.93 0.11 20.68
N PRO A 307 -13.66 -1.21 20.61
CA PRO A 307 -12.86 -1.87 21.64
C PRO A 307 -11.40 -1.41 21.53
N PHE A 308 -10.67 -1.45 22.65
CA PHE A 308 -9.26 -1.07 22.70
C PHE A 308 -8.42 -1.83 21.66
N SER A 309 -8.67 -3.14 21.48
CA SER A 309 -7.99 -3.95 20.48
C SER A 309 -8.18 -3.43 19.05
N MET A 310 -9.34 -2.85 18.72
CA MET A 310 -9.59 -2.29 17.37
C MET A 310 -8.85 -0.96 17.19
N MET A 311 -8.81 -0.11 18.23
CA MET A 311 -7.99 1.10 18.19
C MET A 311 -6.50 0.75 18.02
N ALA A 312 -5.99 -0.21 18.79
CA ALA A 312 -4.62 -0.72 18.65
C ALA A 312 -4.36 -1.27 17.23
N PHE A 313 -5.34 -1.97 16.63
CA PHE A 313 -5.25 -2.47 15.26
C PHE A 313 -5.17 -1.34 14.21
N VAL A 314 -5.99 -0.29 14.34
CA VAL A 314 -5.94 0.87 13.44
C VAL A 314 -4.60 1.61 13.58
N LEU A 315 -4.10 1.76 14.81
CA LEU A 315 -2.79 2.34 15.07
C LEU A 315 -1.66 1.47 14.51
N LEU A 316 -1.80 0.15 14.58
CA LEU A 316 -0.83 -0.78 13.99
C LEU A 316 -0.74 -0.55 12.48
N ILE A 317 -1.86 -0.53 11.76
CA ILE A 317 -1.89 -0.23 10.31
C ILE A 317 -1.19 1.10 10.00
N LEU A 318 -1.48 2.16 10.76
CA LEU A 318 -0.85 3.46 10.54
C LEU A 318 0.66 3.42 10.83
N SER A 319 1.05 2.78 11.93
CA SER A 319 2.44 2.71 12.39
C SER A 319 3.32 1.88 11.46
N THR A 320 2.83 0.77 10.90
CA THR A 320 3.63 -0.11 10.04
C THR A 320 4.01 0.57 8.73
N VAL A 321 3.06 1.27 8.10
CA VAL A 321 3.34 1.99 6.86
C VAL A 321 4.26 3.19 7.14
N THR A 322 4.08 3.88 8.27
CA THR A 322 4.98 4.98 8.65
C THR A 322 6.39 4.46 8.96
N PHE A 323 6.51 3.30 9.62
CA PHE A 323 7.79 2.65 9.89
C PHE A 323 8.49 2.23 8.60
N ASP A 324 7.77 1.67 7.62
CA ASP A 324 8.32 1.32 6.30
C ASP A 324 8.98 2.54 5.63
N GLY A 325 8.25 3.66 5.57
CA GLY A 325 8.83 4.89 5.04
C GLY A 325 10.00 5.43 5.88
N PHE A 326 9.94 5.28 7.21
CA PHE A 326 11.03 5.71 8.10
C PHE A 326 12.31 4.89 7.89
N MET A 327 12.20 3.58 7.64
CA MET A 327 13.35 2.72 7.34
C MET A 327 14.12 3.16 6.11
N ALA A 328 13.45 3.80 5.15
CA ALA A 328 14.10 4.36 3.95
C ALA A 328 14.86 5.67 4.19
N THR A 329 14.86 6.21 5.43
CA THR A 329 15.49 7.50 5.74
C THR A 329 16.95 7.37 6.21
N PRO A 330 17.79 8.39 5.99
CA PRO A 330 19.16 8.43 6.55
C PRO A 330 19.20 8.43 8.09
N VAL A 331 18.11 8.81 8.75
CA VAL A 331 18.02 8.75 10.23
C VAL A 331 17.98 7.30 10.69
N TRP A 332 17.13 6.47 10.07
CA TRP A 332 17.09 5.05 10.40
C TRP A 332 18.43 4.37 10.14
N ALA A 333 19.08 4.63 9.01
CA ALA A 333 20.39 4.07 8.69
C ALA A 333 21.46 4.35 9.77
N ARG A 334 21.42 5.55 10.39
CA ARG A 334 22.29 5.90 11.53
C ARG A 334 21.93 5.14 12.81
N ILE A 335 20.64 4.96 13.09
CA ILE A 335 20.18 4.17 14.24
C ILE A 335 20.57 2.70 14.07
N GLU A 336 20.32 2.15 12.89
CA GLU A 336 20.63 0.75 12.55
C GLU A 336 22.13 0.48 12.66
N SER A 337 22.98 1.33 12.06
CA SER A 337 24.45 1.19 12.17
C SER A 337 24.96 1.31 13.60
N ALA A 338 24.41 2.22 14.41
CA ALA A 338 24.79 2.34 15.82
C ALA A 338 24.42 1.08 16.63
N LEU A 339 23.20 0.57 16.45
CA LEU A 339 22.73 -0.66 17.12
C LEU A 339 23.47 -1.91 16.63
N TYR A 340 23.82 -1.95 15.34
CA TYR A 340 24.58 -3.06 14.75
C TYR A 340 25.96 -3.22 15.39
N GLY A 341 26.61 -2.11 15.76
CA GLY A 341 27.87 -2.10 16.50
C GLY A 341 27.74 -2.52 17.97
N LEU A 342 26.58 -2.28 18.59
CA LEU A 342 26.32 -2.60 20.01
C LEU A 342 25.95 -4.08 20.25
N LEU A 343 25.57 -4.82 19.22
CA LEU A 343 25.05 -6.19 19.33
C LEU A 343 25.91 -7.25 18.60
N PRO A 344 27.25 -7.27 18.77
CA PRO A 344 28.13 -8.15 17.99
C PRO A 344 27.86 -9.65 18.21
N SER A 345 27.30 -10.03 19.36
CA SER A 345 27.01 -11.41 19.73
C SER A 345 25.90 -12.08 18.91
N LEU A 346 25.08 -11.31 18.19
CA LEU A 346 23.94 -11.83 17.42
C LEU A 346 24.32 -12.31 16.00
N GLY A 347 25.58 -12.16 15.58
CA GLY A 347 26.06 -12.71 14.30
C GLY A 347 25.29 -12.19 13.08
N GLY A 348 24.78 -13.11 12.25
CA GLY A 348 24.05 -12.79 11.02
C GLY A 348 22.63 -12.25 11.25
N GLU A 349 22.01 -12.53 12.40
CA GLU A 349 20.60 -12.15 12.67
C GLU A 349 20.45 -10.72 13.20
N ARG A 350 21.56 -9.98 13.33
CA ARG A 350 21.60 -8.61 13.89
C ARG A 350 20.57 -7.67 13.26
N LEU A 351 20.54 -7.61 11.92
CA LEU A 351 19.65 -6.68 11.21
C LEU A 351 18.18 -7.03 11.45
N MET A 352 17.84 -8.31 11.34
CA MET A 352 16.50 -8.82 11.62
C MET A 352 16.07 -8.47 13.05
N VAL A 353 16.93 -8.64 14.05
CA VAL A 353 16.62 -8.27 15.44
C VAL A 353 16.44 -6.76 15.61
N ILE A 354 17.33 -5.94 15.05
CA ILE A 354 17.23 -4.47 15.13
C ILE A 354 15.93 -3.98 14.50
N GLN A 355 15.58 -4.49 13.32
CA GLN A 355 14.36 -4.12 12.61
C GLN A 355 13.11 -4.64 13.33
N THR A 356 13.16 -5.83 13.95
CA THR A 356 12.06 -6.36 14.79
C THR A 356 11.81 -5.47 16.00
N LEU A 357 12.87 -5.10 16.73
CA LEU A 357 12.78 -4.17 17.86
C LEU A 357 12.30 -2.81 17.41
N GLY A 358 12.76 -2.33 16.25
CA GLY A 358 12.31 -1.10 15.61
C GLY A 358 10.80 -1.11 15.35
N LEU A 359 10.28 -2.15 14.70
CA LEU A 359 8.86 -2.31 14.39
C LEU A 359 8.00 -2.27 15.67
N ILE A 360 8.38 -3.03 16.71
CA ILE A 360 7.64 -3.07 17.98
C ILE A 360 7.73 -1.72 18.69
N ALA A 361 8.93 -1.15 18.82
CA ALA A 361 9.14 0.12 19.50
C ALA A 361 8.38 1.26 18.79
N PHE A 362 8.33 1.25 17.47
CA PHE A 362 7.63 2.26 16.68
C PHE A 362 6.10 2.17 16.89
N PHE A 363 5.54 0.96 16.91
CA PHE A 363 4.13 0.77 17.27
C PHE A 363 3.83 1.25 18.70
N LEU A 364 4.65 0.86 19.69
CA LEU A 364 4.47 1.27 21.08
C LEU A 364 4.59 2.79 21.25
N LEU A 365 5.49 3.45 20.52
CA LEU A 365 5.60 4.90 20.47
C LEU A 365 4.33 5.55 19.91
N PHE A 366 3.79 5.02 18.81
CA PHE A 366 2.53 5.52 18.23
C PHE A 366 1.35 5.37 19.20
N LEU A 367 1.24 4.21 19.84
CA LEU A 367 0.22 3.96 20.85
C LEU A 367 0.35 4.92 22.04
N LEU A 368 1.57 5.08 22.57
CA LEU A 368 1.87 5.99 23.66
C LEU A 368 1.50 7.43 23.31
N VAL A 369 1.98 7.94 22.18
CA VAL A 369 1.68 9.31 21.73
C VAL A 369 0.17 9.47 21.54
N TYR A 370 -0.50 8.52 20.90
CA TYR A 370 -1.94 8.62 20.69
C TYR A 370 -2.74 8.68 22.00
N GLU A 371 -2.40 7.82 22.97
CA GLU A 371 -3.05 7.81 24.29
C GLU A 371 -2.75 9.08 25.09
N LEU A 372 -1.50 9.58 25.07
CA LEU A 372 -1.14 10.84 25.72
C LEU A 372 -1.98 12.01 25.18
N PHE A 373 -2.20 12.06 23.87
CA PHE A 373 -3.06 13.07 23.25
C PHE A 373 -4.54 12.83 23.56
N GLY A 374 -5.01 11.58 23.62
CA GLY A 374 -6.36 11.23 24.06
C GLY A 374 -6.64 11.68 25.49
N GLU A 375 -5.69 11.51 26.40
CA GLU A 375 -5.76 11.99 27.77
C GLU A 375 -5.68 13.52 27.84
N ALA A 376 -4.82 14.16 27.04
CA ALA A 376 -4.80 15.63 26.94
C ALA A 376 -6.15 16.20 26.47
N MET A 377 -6.86 15.50 25.57
CA MET A 377 -8.22 15.87 25.17
C MET A 377 -9.22 15.69 26.30
N ALA A 378 -9.14 14.59 27.05
CA ALA A 378 -10.00 14.33 28.21
C ALA A 378 -9.81 15.41 29.29
N LEU A 379 -8.57 15.80 29.57
CA LEU A 379 -8.21 16.89 30.47
C LEU A 379 -8.76 18.24 29.99
N ALA A 380 -8.65 18.55 28.69
CA ALA A 380 -9.15 19.80 28.10
C ALA A 380 -10.68 19.98 28.26
N VAL A 381 -11.41 18.88 28.36
CA VAL A 381 -12.87 18.86 28.52
C VAL A 381 -13.30 18.66 29.98
N ARG A 382 -12.37 18.39 30.90
CA ARG A 382 -12.65 17.95 32.28
C ARG A 382 -13.57 16.73 32.32
N SER A 383 -13.33 15.82 31.37
CA SER A 383 -14.07 14.59 31.20
C SER A 383 -13.98 13.71 32.46
N THR A 384 -15.11 13.13 32.88
CA THR A 384 -15.18 12.07 33.91
C THR A 384 -15.14 10.66 33.30
N HIS A 385 -14.98 10.55 31.98
CA HIS A 385 -14.91 9.28 31.26
C HIS A 385 -13.72 8.42 31.69
N ALA A 386 -13.86 7.11 31.48
CA ALA A 386 -12.78 6.17 31.76
C ALA A 386 -11.58 6.43 30.84
N TRP A 387 -10.38 6.13 31.34
CA TRP A 387 -9.11 6.25 30.61
C TRP A 387 -9.20 5.64 29.21
N GLY A 388 -8.72 6.37 28.19
CA GLY A 388 -8.74 5.93 26.79
C GLY A 388 -10.11 5.82 26.12
N GLU A 389 -11.23 6.19 26.76
CA GLU A 389 -12.56 6.18 26.11
C GLU A 389 -12.64 7.19 24.96
N LEU A 390 -12.12 8.39 25.18
CA LEU A 390 -12.08 9.43 24.16
C LEU A 390 -11.11 9.06 23.02
N ALA A 391 -9.94 8.50 23.34
CA ALA A 391 -9.00 8.00 22.33
C ALA A 391 -9.67 6.97 21.41
N ARG A 392 -10.37 5.98 21.99
CA ARG A 392 -11.07 4.93 21.22
C ARG A 392 -12.12 5.49 20.27
N ALA A 393 -12.87 6.52 20.67
CA ALA A 393 -13.90 7.13 19.83
C ALA A 393 -13.33 7.79 18.56
N PHE A 394 -12.08 8.25 18.60
CA PHE A 394 -11.43 8.93 17.48
C PHE A 394 -10.57 7.99 16.62
N ALA A 395 -10.42 6.71 16.98
CA ALA A 395 -9.49 5.80 16.30
C ALA A 395 -9.70 5.75 14.79
N PHE A 396 -10.96 5.68 14.33
CA PHE A 396 -11.27 5.60 12.89
C PHE A 396 -11.07 6.93 12.14
N SER A 397 -10.92 8.07 12.81
CA SER A 397 -10.56 9.33 12.13
C SER A 397 -9.13 9.31 11.57
N LEU A 398 -8.28 8.37 12.01
CA LEU A 398 -6.92 8.17 11.51
C LEU A 398 -6.85 7.37 10.20
N VAL A 399 -7.91 6.63 9.85
CA VAL A 399 -7.92 5.76 8.66
C VAL A 399 -7.62 6.51 7.35
N PRO A 400 -8.16 7.72 7.11
CA PRO A 400 -7.80 8.50 5.92
C PRO A 400 -6.30 8.84 5.83
N ILE A 401 -5.62 9.03 6.97
CA ILE A 401 -4.17 9.27 7.01
C ILE A 401 -3.43 8.02 6.57
N ALA A 402 -3.81 6.86 7.10
CA ALA A 402 -3.21 5.59 6.73
C ALA A 402 -3.38 5.31 5.22
N ILE A 403 -4.59 5.52 4.68
CA ILE A 403 -4.87 5.37 3.24
C ILE A 403 -4.03 6.33 2.40
N ALA A 404 -3.97 7.60 2.80
CA ALA A 404 -3.23 8.63 2.07
C ALA A 404 -1.73 8.36 2.05
N TYR A 405 -1.16 7.94 3.18
CA TYR A 405 0.25 7.62 3.27
C TYR A 405 0.58 6.33 2.50
N HIS A 406 -0.27 5.30 2.59
CA HIS A 406 -0.15 4.09 1.78
C HIS A 406 -0.18 4.39 0.29
N LEU A 407 -1.09 5.28 -0.16
CA LEU A 407 -1.15 5.75 -1.54
C LEU A 407 0.12 6.51 -1.93
N ALA A 408 0.57 7.44 -1.09
CA ALA A 408 1.79 8.21 -1.34
C ALA A 408 3.02 7.32 -1.49
N HIS A 409 3.10 6.23 -0.73
CA HIS A 409 4.26 5.34 -0.69
C HIS A 409 4.24 4.26 -1.79
N TYR A 410 3.12 3.55 -1.97
CA TYR A 410 3.07 2.36 -2.85
C TYR A 410 2.44 2.60 -4.23
N PHE A 411 1.96 3.81 -4.55
CA PHE A 411 1.28 4.04 -5.82
C PHE A 411 2.19 3.84 -7.05
N SER A 412 3.41 4.37 -7.02
CA SER A 412 4.39 4.15 -8.09
C SER A 412 4.79 2.69 -8.20
N PHE A 413 4.92 1.99 -7.07
CA PHE A 413 5.22 0.57 -7.01
C PHE A 413 4.11 -0.25 -7.67
N LEU A 414 2.84 0.05 -7.38
CA LEU A 414 1.70 -0.61 -8.03
C LEU A 414 1.68 -0.35 -9.54
N LEU A 415 1.93 0.88 -10.00
CA LEU A 415 1.87 1.22 -11.42
C LEU A 415 3.06 0.71 -12.23
N ILE A 416 4.24 0.64 -11.63
CA ILE A 416 5.45 0.17 -12.31
C ILE A 416 5.60 -1.32 -12.12
N GLN A 417 5.79 -1.78 -10.88
CA GLN A 417 6.05 -3.19 -10.59
C GLN A 417 4.80 -4.06 -10.73
N GLY A 418 3.60 -3.50 -10.59
CA GLY A 418 2.37 -4.24 -10.91
C GLY A 418 2.29 -4.68 -12.37
N GLN A 419 3.02 -4.03 -13.29
CA GLN A 419 3.10 -4.47 -14.70
C GLN A 419 3.78 -5.83 -14.85
N LEU A 420 4.58 -6.30 -13.86
CA LEU A 420 5.18 -7.64 -13.88
C LEU A 420 4.13 -8.74 -14.02
N ILE A 421 2.87 -8.49 -13.62
CA ILE A 421 1.79 -9.45 -13.80
C ILE A 421 1.57 -9.83 -15.27
N ILE A 422 1.85 -8.92 -16.21
CA ILE A 422 1.62 -9.13 -17.65
C ILE A 422 2.53 -10.22 -18.23
N PRO A 423 3.87 -10.17 -18.10
CA PRO A 423 4.74 -11.26 -18.53
C PRO A 423 4.61 -12.49 -17.64
N LEU A 424 4.42 -12.33 -16.32
CA LEU A 424 4.33 -13.46 -15.38
C LEU A 424 3.05 -14.28 -15.57
N LEU A 425 1.97 -13.72 -16.12
CA LEU A 425 0.80 -14.53 -16.50
C LEU A 425 1.05 -15.41 -17.73
N SER A 426 1.97 -15.01 -18.62
CA SER A 426 2.39 -15.83 -19.77
C SER A 426 3.37 -16.94 -19.39
N ASP A 427 4.19 -16.73 -18.35
CA ASP A 427 5.13 -17.71 -17.82
C ASP A 427 5.09 -17.78 -16.28
N PRO A 428 4.00 -18.29 -15.68
CA PRO A 428 3.77 -18.20 -14.24
C PRO A 428 4.77 -19.00 -13.39
N PHE A 429 5.32 -20.08 -13.95
CA PHE A 429 6.32 -20.92 -13.29
C PHE A 429 7.77 -20.51 -13.62
N GLY A 430 7.99 -19.62 -14.59
CA GLY A 430 9.33 -19.28 -15.06
C GLY A 430 10.00 -20.42 -15.84
N PHE A 431 9.22 -21.21 -16.57
CA PHE A 431 9.69 -22.36 -17.38
C PHE A 431 9.96 -22.00 -18.84
N GLY A 432 9.84 -20.72 -19.21
CA GLY A 432 9.97 -20.23 -20.58
C GLY A 432 8.68 -20.37 -21.39
N TRP A 433 7.52 -20.47 -20.74
CA TRP A 433 6.23 -20.50 -21.43
C TRP A 433 5.85 -19.15 -22.03
N ASN A 434 4.86 -19.15 -22.92
CA ASN A 434 4.28 -17.94 -23.48
C ASN A 434 2.78 -18.09 -23.70
N LEU A 435 2.04 -18.39 -22.64
CA LEU A 435 0.62 -18.78 -22.71
C LEU A 435 -0.28 -17.69 -23.31
N LEU A 436 0.02 -16.41 -23.07
CA LEU A 436 -0.78 -15.27 -23.55
C LEU A 436 -0.07 -14.46 -24.64
N GLY A 437 1.11 -14.88 -25.10
CA GLY A 437 1.91 -14.10 -26.05
C GLY A 437 2.65 -12.90 -25.43
N THR A 438 2.59 -12.73 -24.11
CA THR A 438 3.10 -11.54 -23.39
C THR A 438 4.41 -11.77 -22.62
N ALA A 439 5.05 -12.94 -22.74
CA ALA A 439 6.28 -13.25 -22.00
C ALA A 439 7.43 -12.25 -22.30
N GLY A 440 7.45 -11.66 -23.50
CA GLY A 440 8.42 -10.64 -23.90
C GLY A 440 8.10 -9.21 -23.45
N TYR A 441 7.00 -9.00 -22.70
CA TYR A 441 6.60 -7.68 -22.22
C TYR A 441 7.66 -7.08 -21.30
N ARG A 442 8.07 -5.84 -21.58
CA ARG A 442 9.02 -5.07 -20.76
C ARG A 442 8.28 -3.99 -20.01
N LEU A 443 8.69 -3.77 -18.77
CA LEU A 443 8.05 -2.78 -17.91
C LEU A 443 8.28 -1.38 -18.46
N ASN A 444 7.20 -0.63 -18.56
CA ASN A 444 7.24 0.79 -18.90
C ASN A 444 7.39 1.60 -17.60
N ILE A 445 8.63 1.88 -17.23
CA ILE A 445 8.97 2.76 -16.09
C ILE A 445 8.59 4.22 -16.34
N GLY A 446 8.35 4.62 -17.60
CA GLY A 446 7.91 5.95 -17.99
C GLY A 446 6.40 6.18 -17.88
N ILE A 447 5.61 5.17 -17.45
CA ILE A 447 4.15 5.30 -17.29
C ILE A 447 3.77 6.42 -16.31
N VAL A 448 4.61 6.65 -15.30
CA VAL A 448 4.45 7.75 -14.33
C VAL A 448 5.79 8.44 -14.10
N GLY A 449 5.83 9.74 -14.39
CA GLY A 449 7.00 10.56 -14.09
C GLY A 449 7.13 10.88 -12.61
N ALA A 450 8.36 11.08 -12.12
CA ALA A 450 8.63 11.39 -10.71
C ALA A 450 7.86 12.62 -10.19
N ARG A 451 7.67 13.65 -11.04
CA ARG A 451 6.86 14.82 -10.73
C ARG A 451 5.38 14.48 -10.47
N PHE A 452 4.80 13.59 -11.28
CA PHE A 452 3.41 13.15 -11.10
C PHE A 452 3.25 12.34 -9.82
N VAL A 453 4.17 11.43 -9.54
CA VAL A 453 4.20 10.65 -8.29
C VAL A 453 4.30 11.60 -7.08
N TRP A 454 5.19 12.59 -7.14
CA TRP A 454 5.34 13.57 -6.06
C TRP A 454 4.07 14.39 -5.82
N TYR A 455 3.48 14.99 -6.85
CA TYR A 455 2.22 15.73 -6.67
C TYR A 455 1.09 14.84 -6.14
N THR A 456 0.98 13.61 -6.64
CA THR A 456 -0.02 12.65 -6.17
C THR A 456 0.16 12.33 -4.69
N ALA A 457 1.41 12.09 -4.25
CA ALA A 457 1.73 11.82 -2.85
C ALA A 457 1.39 13.01 -1.95
N VAL A 458 1.79 14.23 -2.32
CA VAL A 458 1.51 15.44 -1.53
C VAL A 458 0.01 15.71 -1.43
N ILE A 459 -0.70 15.66 -2.56
CA ILE A 459 -2.16 15.88 -2.60
C ILE A 459 -2.87 14.82 -1.77
N ALA A 460 -2.49 13.54 -1.90
CA ALA A 460 -3.06 12.45 -1.13
C ALA A 460 -2.89 12.69 0.37
N ILE A 461 -1.67 12.99 0.84
CA ILE A 461 -1.37 13.23 2.26
C ILE A 461 -2.19 14.41 2.80
N VAL A 462 -2.19 15.55 2.10
CA VAL A 462 -2.93 16.74 2.54
C VAL A 462 -4.43 16.47 2.60
N LEU A 463 -5.02 15.87 1.55
CA LEU A 463 -6.45 15.54 1.53
C LEU A 463 -6.83 14.51 2.61
N GLY A 464 -6.00 13.49 2.82
CA GLY A 464 -6.20 12.51 3.87
C GLY A 464 -6.27 13.15 5.26
N HIS A 465 -5.36 14.09 5.54
CA HIS A 465 -5.35 14.82 6.81
C HIS A 465 -6.54 15.78 6.95
N ILE A 466 -6.94 16.48 5.88
CA ILE A 466 -8.14 17.34 5.91
C ILE A 466 -9.39 16.51 6.21
N ILE A 467 -9.54 15.34 5.58
CA ILE A 467 -10.66 14.44 5.85
C ILE A 467 -10.58 13.92 7.29
N ALA A 468 -9.41 13.50 7.77
CA ALA A 468 -9.22 13.05 9.15
C ALA A 468 -9.61 14.12 10.18
N VAL A 469 -9.19 15.37 9.95
CA VAL A 469 -9.56 16.53 10.77
C VAL A 469 -11.07 16.77 10.76
N TYR A 470 -11.70 16.74 9.58
CA TYR A 470 -13.15 16.87 9.47
C TYR A 470 -13.88 15.78 10.26
N LEU A 471 -13.47 14.52 10.09
CA LEU A 471 -14.08 13.40 10.82
C LEU A 471 -13.89 13.54 12.33
N ALA A 472 -12.69 13.91 12.78
CA ALA A 472 -12.40 14.15 14.19
C ALA A 472 -13.29 15.27 14.76
N HIS A 473 -13.47 16.36 14.01
CA HIS A 473 -14.35 17.46 14.41
C HIS A 473 -15.81 16.99 14.54
N VAL A 474 -16.32 16.23 13.56
CA VAL A 474 -17.69 15.68 13.62
C VAL A 474 -17.86 14.69 14.76
N ILE A 475 -16.86 13.84 15.04
CA ILE A 475 -16.87 12.93 16.19
C ILE A 475 -16.91 13.73 17.50
N ALA A 476 -16.11 14.78 17.63
CA ALA A 476 -16.11 15.65 18.81
C ALA A 476 -17.49 16.28 19.05
N LEU A 477 -18.13 16.81 17.99
CA LEU A 477 -19.48 17.40 18.09
C LEU A 477 -20.57 16.38 18.42
N ARG A 478 -20.37 15.09 18.11
CA ARG A 478 -21.33 14.02 18.44
C ARG A 478 -21.11 13.42 19.81
N ALA A 479 -19.86 13.42 20.28
CA ALA A 479 -19.47 12.88 21.58
C ALA A 479 -19.68 13.89 22.72
N LEU A 480 -19.56 15.18 22.43
CA LEU A 480 -19.63 16.26 23.43
C LEU A 480 -20.86 17.13 23.15
N GLU A 481 -21.73 17.27 24.14
CA GLU A 481 -22.99 18.03 24.03
C GLU A 481 -22.75 19.55 23.89
N ASP A 482 -21.68 20.08 24.50
CA ASP A 482 -21.31 21.49 24.44
C ASP A 482 -20.27 21.75 23.32
N HIS A 483 -20.63 22.65 22.41
CA HIS A 483 -19.76 23.10 21.33
C HIS A 483 -18.42 23.70 21.83
N ARG A 484 -18.41 24.40 22.97
CA ARG A 484 -17.18 24.97 23.54
C ARG A 484 -16.24 23.88 24.04
N LEU A 485 -16.79 22.81 24.62
CA LEU A 485 -16.01 21.66 25.05
C LEU A 485 -15.48 20.88 23.84
N ALA A 486 -16.30 20.74 22.78
CA ALA A 486 -15.86 20.16 21.51
C ALA A 486 -14.70 20.94 20.86
N LEU A 487 -14.72 22.27 20.93
CA LEU A 487 -13.60 23.10 20.46
C LEU A 487 -12.35 22.99 21.35
N ARG A 488 -12.51 22.80 22.67
CA ARG A 488 -11.37 22.61 23.58
C ARG A 488 -10.69 21.26 23.41
N SER A 489 -11.46 20.19 23.23
CA SER A 489 -10.93 18.85 22.93
C SER A 489 -10.15 18.81 21.61
N GLN A 490 -10.33 19.82 20.77
CA GLN A 490 -9.75 19.89 19.45
C GLN A 490 -8.32 20.44 19.43
N TYR A 491 -7.88 21.21 20.42
CA TYR A 491 -6.50 21.73 20.42
C TYR A 491 -5.44 20.62 20.49
N PRO A 492 -5.51 19.65 21.43
CA PRO A 492 -4.55 18.55 21.45
C PRO A 492 -4.61 17.71 20.17
N MET A 493 -5.82 17.42 19.68
CA MET A 493 -6.02 16.69 18.43
C MET A 493 -5.41 17.43 17.22
N LEU A 494 -5.57 18.75 17.14
CA LEU A 494 -4.97 19.59 16.09
C LEU A 494 -3.44 19.48 16.13
N VAL A 495 -2.83 19.58 17.32
CA VAL A 495 -1.38 19.44 17.48
C VAL A 495 -0.91 18.07 16.99
N LEU A 496 -1.62 17.00 17.36
CA LEU A 496 -1.30 15.64 16.90
C LEU A 496 -1.39 15.52 15.37
N MET A 497 -2.48 16.00 14.77
CA MET A 497 -2.74 15.91 13.33
C MET A 497 -1.73 16.71 12.50
N VAL A 498 -1.36 17.91 12.96
CA VAL A 498 -0.31 18.73 12.34
C VAL A 498 1.04 18.02 12.49
N GLY A 499 1.34 17.46 13.66
CA GLY A 499 2.55 16.68 13.89
C GLY A 499 2.68 15.48 12.95
N TYR A 500 1.61 14.68 12.79
CA TYR A 500 1.57 13.58 11.84
C TYR A 500 1.75 14.04 10.39
N THR A 501 1.16 15.18 10.01
CA THR A 501 1.35 15.74 8.66
C THR A 501 2.82 16.10 8.44
N MET A 502 3.43 16.79 9.40
CA MET A 502 4.82 17.24 9.33
C MET A 502 5.78 16.05 9.23
N ILE A 503 5.60 15.03 10.08
CA ILE A 503 6.42 13.82 10.07
C ILE A 503 6.23 13.05 8.75
N SER A 504 4.99 12.85 8.31
CA SER A 504 4.70 12.11 7.07
C SER A 504 5.36 12.74 5.86
N LEU A 505 5.23 14.06 5.72
CA LEU A 505 5.82 14.79 4.61
C LEU A 505 7.34 14.87 4.73
N TRP A 506 7.87 15.01 5.95
CA TRP A 506 9.30 14.97 6.19
C TRP A 506 9.91 13.63 5.77
N ILE A 507 9.30 12.49 6.13
CA ILE A 507 9.73 11.15 5.71
C ILE A 507 9.73 11.05 4.18
N MET A 508 8.62 11.41 3.53
CA MET A 508 8.49 11.36 2.06
C MET A 508 9.46 12.29 1.32
N ALA A 509 9.91 13.35 1.97
CA ALA A 509 10.85 14.31 1.40
C ALA A 509 12.32 13.95 1.63
N GLN A 510 12.62 12.90 2.41
CA GLN A 510 14.00 12.48 2.60
C GLN A 510 14.58 11.93 1.29
N PRO A 511 15.80 12.33 0.92
CA PRO A 511 16.46 11.76 -0.26
C PRO A 511 16.78 10.29 0.01
N ILE A 512 16.25 9.41 -0.83
CA ILE A 512 16.57 7.97 -0.81
C ILE A 512 18.05 7.74 -1.18
N VAL A 513 18.69 8.72 -1.85
CA VAL A 513 20.14 8.74 -2.12
C VAL A 513 20.65 10.20 -2.14
N GLU A 514 21.59 10.55 -1.27
CA GLU A 514 22.35 11.80 -1.39
C GLU A 514 23.50 11.63 -2.38
N SER A 515 23.47 12.34 -3.52
CA SER A 515 24.70 12.86 -4.15
C SER A 515 24.42 13.98 -5.15
N LYS A 516 25.32 14.96 -5.24
CA LYS A 516 25.38 15.96 -6.32
C LYS A 516 26.03 15.28 -7.55
N ALA A 517 25.27 15.11 -8.63
CA ALA A 517 25.83 14.65 -9.89
C ALA A 517 26.76 15.73 -10.49
N ARG A 518 28.04 15.39 -10.75
CA ARG A 518 28.87 16.09 -11.74
C ARG A 518 28.66 15.44 -13.11
N PRO A 519 28.62 16.21 -14.20
CA PRO A 519 28.31 15.67 -15.53
C PRO A 519 29.34 14.63 -15.98
N SER A 520 28.82 13.49 -16.45
CA SER A 520 29.57 12.39 -17.07
C SER A 520 30.15 12.85 -18.42
N ARG A 521 31.41 12.51 -18.71
CA ARG A 521 31.98 12.67 -20.06
C ARG A 521 31.31 11.69 -21.03
N THR A 522 30.95 12.20 -22.20
CA THR A 522 30.27 11.49 -23.30
C THR A 522 31.07 10.28 -23.80
N ALA A 523 30.37 9.19 -24.11
CA ALA A 523 30.93 8.01 -24.77
C ALA A 523 31.38 8.33 -26.21
N VAL A 524 32.48 7.72 -26.64
CA VAL A 524 33.03 7.86 -28.01
C VAL A 524 32.63 6.63 -28.82
N ALA A 525 31.83 6.81 -29.87
CA ALA A 525 31.57 5.77 -30.85
C ALA A 525 32.70 5.76 -31.90
N THR A 526 33.37 4.62 -32.08
CA THR A 526 34.39 4.45 -33.13
C THR A 526 33.90 3.46 -34.19
N ALA A 527 34.03 3.84 -35.46
CA ALA A 527 33.51 3.12 -36.63
C ALA A 527 34.23 1.80 -36.98
N GLN A 528 35.28 1.40 -36.25
CA GLN A 528 36.18 0.30 -36.63
C GLN A 528 36.00 -1.01 -35.83
N GLY A 529 34.96 -1.11 -35.00
CA GLY A 529 34.82 -2.22 -34.07
C GLY A 529 35.90 -2.16 -32.96
N ILE A 530 35.60 -2.72 -31.80
CA ILE A 530 36.44 -2.59 -30.61
C ILE A 530 36.87 -3.99 -30.19
N THR A 531 38.18 -4.22 -30.15
CA THR A 531 38.75 -5.48 -29.69
C THR A 531 38.32 -5.73 -28.25
N ILE A 532 37.69 -6.87 -28.02
CA ILE A 532 37.25 -7.30 -26.69
C ILE A 532 38.19 -8.38 -26.14
N PRO A 533 38.51 -8.35 -24.83
CA PRO A 533 39.31 -9.38 -24.18
C PRO A 533 38.71 -10.78 -24.38
N GLU A 534 39.55 -11.80 -24.49
CA GLU A 534 39.12 -13.19 -24.71
C GLU A 534 38.31 -13.75 -23.52
N ASP A 535 38.54 -13.19 -22.33
CA ASP A 535 37.84 -13.48 -21.07
C ASP A 535 36.63 -12.57 -20.80
N ALA A 536 36.27 -11.70 -21.75
CA ALA A 536 35.06 -10.90 -21.64
C ALA A 536 33.82 -11.81 -21.53
N LEU A 537 32.88 -11.43 -20.68
CA LEU A 537 31.68 -12.22 -20.39
C LEU A 537 30.47 -11.67 -21.16
N LEU A 538 29.74 -12.55 -21.85
CA LEU A 538 28.48 -12.25 -22.53
C LEU A 538 27.31 -12.95 -21.81
N PRO A 539 26.25 -12.21 -21.41
CA PRO A 539 25.06 -12.81 -20.85
C PRO A 539 24.26 -13.53 -21.96
N THR A 540 23.86 -14.77 -21.67
CA THR A 540 23.04 -15.57 -22.59
C THR A 540 21.62 -14.97 -22.65
N PRO A 541 21.05 -14.71 -23.84
CA PRO A 541 19.69 -14.22 -23.98
C PRO A 541 18.67 -15.11 -23.25
N GLY A 542 17.72 -14.51 -22.54
CA GLY A 542 16.67 -15.20 -21.77
C GLY A 542 17.09 -15.60 -20.36
N THR A 543 18.25 -16.23 -20.17
CA THR A 543 18.68 -16.75 -18.86
C THR A 543 19.61 -15.82 -18.08
N GLY A 544 20.41 -14.98 -18.77
CA GLY A 544 21.36 -14.06 -18.16
C GLY A 544 22.66 -14.70 -17.65
N VAL A 545 22.87 -15.99 -17.90
CA VAL A 545 24.11 -16.70 -17.51
C VAL A 545 25.28 -16.21 -18.36
N PHE A 546 26.39 -15.86 -17.71
CA PHE A 546 27.59 -15.33 -18.36
C PHE A 546 28.45 -16.44 -18.95
N GLN A 547 28.85 -16.28 -20.21
CA GLN A 547 29.84 -17.15 -20.86
C GLN A 547 30.98 -16.31 -21.47
N PRO A 548 32.22 -16.83 -21.51
CA PRO A 548 33.32 -16.17 -22.20
C PRO A 548 32.98 -15.95 -23.68
N VAL A 549 33.33 -14.78 -24.20
CA VAL A 549 33.09 -14.40 -25.59
C VAL A 549 34.02 -15.16 -26.56
N GLY A 550 35.23 -15.52 -26.12
CA GLY A 550 36.22 -16.23 -26.91
C GLY A 550 37.07 -15.34 -27.83
N LYS A 551 38.02 -15.95 -28.55
CA LYS A 551 39.05 -15.24 -29.32
C LYS A 551 38.51 -14.56 -30.59
N GLY A 552 39.09 -13.41 -30.94
CA GLY A 552 38.88 -12.76 -32.25
C GLY A 552 37.53 -12.07 -32.43
N LYS A 553 36.77 -11.88 -31.35
CA LYS A 553 35.49 -11.17 -31.40
C LYS A 553 35.71 -9.65 -31.28
N LEU A 554 34.85 -8.89 -31.94
CA LEU A 554 34.86 -7.42 -31.91
C LEU A 554 33.51 -6.93 -31.40
N ALA A 555 33.52 -5.95 -30.51
CA ALA A 555 32.33 -5.23 -30.08
C ALA A 555 32.00 -4.11 -31.06
N GLN A 556 30.71 -3.93 -31.36
CA GLN A 556 30.23 -2.87 -32.25
C GLN A 556 30.22 -1.48 -31.58
N GLY A 557 30.36 -1.42 -30.25
CA GLY A 557 30.40 -0.19 -29.47
C GLY A 557 30.93 -0.44 -28.06
N LYS A 558 31.41 0.62 -27.41
CA LYS A 558 31.90 0.58 -26.02
C LYS A 558 31.14 1.60 -25.21
N LEU A 559 30.42 1.11 -24.20
CA LEU A 559 29.81 1.95 -23.19
C LEU A 559 30.77 2.05 -22.00
N VAL A 560 31.17 3.27 -21.65
CA VAL A 560 31.93 3.53 -20.42
C VAL A 560 31.00 4.30 -19.49
N TYR A 561 30.63 3.70 -18.37
CA TYR A 561 29.87 4.36 -17.31
C TYR A 561 30.70 4.41 -16.04
N ARG A 562 30.45 5.44 -15.23
CA ARG A 562 31.03 5.58 -13.90
C ARG A 562 30.01 5.09 -12.89
N LEU A 563 30.36 4.09 -12.09
CA LEU A 563 29.60 3.74 -10.90
C LEU A 563 29.76 4.88 -9.89
N LEU A 564 28.70 5.65 -9.65
CA LEU A 564 28.74 6.82 -8.77
C LEU A 564 28.65 6.43 -7.29
N ASN A 565 27.88 5.38 -6.99
CA ASN A 565 27.73 4.79 -5.66
C ASN A 565 27.89 3.26 -5.75
N SER A 566 28.66 2.69 -4.84
CA SER A 566 28.63 1.27 -4.46
C SER A 566 28.39 1.27 -2.95
N LEU A 567 27.25 0.76 -2.49
CA LEU A 567 26.91 0.70 -1.07
C LEU A 567 27.61 -0.50 -0.43
N PHE A 568 28.91 -0.37 -0.18
CA PHE A 568 29.65 -1.32 0.64
C PHE A 568 30.60 -0.53 1.57
N HIS A 569 30.01 0.11 2.59
CA HIS A 569 30.74 0.82 3.64
C HIS A 569 31.31 -0.13 4.72
N ASP A 570 31.17 -1.44 4.53
CA ASP A 570 31.55 -2.51 5.46
C ASP A 570 32.83 -3.27 5.04
N GLY A 571 33.46 -2.87 3.94
CA GLY A 571 34.68 -3.52 3.41
C GLY A 571 34.41 -4.70 2.46
N THR A 572 33.18 -4.93 2.01
CA THR A 572 32.93 -5.92 0.96
C THR A 572 33.55 -5.51 -0.38
N ARG A 573 34.19 -6.49 -1.04
CA ARG A 573 34.86 -6.29 -2.33
C ARG A 573 33.83 -6.27 -3.45
N MET A 574 33.87 -5.22 -4.27
CA MET A 574 33.06 -5.09 -5.47
C MET A 574 33.32 -6.26 -6.43
N THR A 575 32.26 -6.90 -6.88
CA THR A 575 32.29 -8.02 -7.82
C THR A 575 32.06 -7.55 -9.25
N VAL A 576 32.33 -8.42 -10.22
CA VAL A 576 31.99 -8.16 -11.64
C VAL A 576 30.48 -7.96 -11.82
N ALA A 577 29.65 -8.58 -10.99
CA ALA A 577 28.20 -8.42 -11.05
C ALA A 577 27.75 -6.99 -10.70
N ASP A 578 28.40 -6.35 -9.71
CA ASP A 578 28.12 -4.97 -9.32
C ASP A 578 28.48 -3.97 -10.42
N LEU A 579 29.54 -4.30 -11.18
CA LEU A 579 29.89 -3.54 -12.37
C LEU A 579 28.87 -3.75 -13.47
N LEU A 580 28.42 -4.97 -13.75
CA LEU A 580 27.50 -5.27 -14.85
C LEU A 580 26.03 -4.90 -14.58
N TYR A 581 25.67 -4.65 -13.32
CA TYR A 581 24.31 -4.34 -12.90
C TYR A 581 23.68 -3.13 -13.63
N PRO A 582 24.35 -1.98 -13.82
CA PRO A 582 23.76 -0.85 -14.54
C PRO A 582 23.46 -1.17 -16.01
N TYR A 583 24.30 -2.01 -16.65
CA TYR A 583 24.08 -2.44 -18.04
C TYR A 583 22.93 -3.43 -18.13
N SER A 584 22.88 -4.46 -17.28
CA SER A 584 21.76 -5.42 -17.24
C SER A 584 20.45 -4.73 -16.87
N PHE A 585 20.50 -3.76 -15.95
CA PHE A 585 19.37 -2.91 -15.60
C PHE A 585 18.86 -2.17 -16.83
N ALA A 586 19.71 -1.40 -17.52
CA ALA A 586 19.28 -0.63 -18.67
C ALA A 586 18.87 -1.52 -19.86
N ALA A 587 19.48 -2.69 -20.04
CA ALA A 587 19.06 -3.67 -21.06
C ALA A 587 17.64 -4.21 -20.83
N LYS A 588 17.32 -4.48 -19.56
CA LYS A 588 16.05 -5.10 -19.14
C LYS A 588 14.92 -4.06 -18.95
N TRP A 589 15.27 -2.87 -18.47
CA TRP A 589 14.34 -1.84 -18.03
C TRP A 589 14.36 -0.55 -18.88
N GLY A 590 15.28 -0.42 -19.83
CA GLY A 590 15.32 0.67 -20.81
C GLY A 590 14.29 0.48 -21.92
N THR A 591 13.74 1.59 -22.45
CA THR A 591 12.75 1.56 -23.53
C THR A 591 13.44 1.33 -24.88
N ARG A 592 12.76 0.65 -25.82
CA ARG A 592 13.24 0.36 -27.19
C ARG A 592 12.38 0.98 -28.29
N SER A 593 11.44 1.85 -27.92
CA SER A 593 10.31 2.29 -28.75
C SER A 593 10.68 3.35 -29.80
N SER A 594 11.55 4.31 -29.48
CA SER A 594 11.91 5.41 -30.40
C SER A 594 13.11 6.22 -29.90
N ALA A 595 13.89 6.82 -30.81
CA ALA A 595 14.93 7.82 -30.50
C ALA A 595 14.39 9.10 -29.84
N ASP A 596 13.08 9.34 -29.94
CA ASP A 596 12.38 10.46 -29.32
C ASP A 596 11.96 10.17 -27.86
N ASP A 597 12.08 8.92 -27.40
CA ASP A 597 11.81 8.56 -26.02
C ASP A 597 13.03 8.92 -25.15
N PRO A 598 12.90 9.80 -24.14
CA PRO A 598 14.01 10.20 -23.28
C PRO A 598 14.60 9.05 -22.43
N ALA A 599 13.94 7.89 -22.36
CA ALA A 599 14.44 6.66 -21.74
C ALA A 599 15.10 5.67 -22.73
N TYR A 600 15.16 6.00 -24.03
CA TYR A 600 15.82 5.21 -25.06
C TYR A 600 17.32 5.50 -25.10
N ASP A 601 18.12 4.47 -24.86
CA ASP A 601 19.56 4.51 -25.09
C ASP A 601 19.90 3.75 -26.38
N PRO A 602 20.29 4.45 -27.47
CA PRO A 602 20.58 3.82 -28.76
C PRO A 602 21.82 2.91 -28.75
N TYR A 603 22.69 3.03 -27.75
CA TYR A 603 23.86 2.19 -27.60
C TYR A 603 23.52 0.91 -26.85
N ILE A 604 22.72 1.00 -25.79
CA ILE A 604 22.23 -0.19 -25.07
C ILE A 604 21.23 -0.96 -25.94
N ALA A 605 20.36 -0.28 -26.68
CA ALA A 605 19.47 -0.91 -27.65
C ALA A 605 20.26 -1.72 -28.69
N ARG A 606 21.28 -1.13 -29.34
CA ARG A 606 22.15 -1.82 -30.30
C ARG A 606 22.98 -2.94 -29.68
N ALA A 607 23.42 -2.79 -28.43
CA ALA A 607 24.24 -3.80 -27.77
C ALA A 607 23.42 -4.99 -27.23
N THR A 608 22.09 -4.89 -27.19
CA THR A 608 21.19 -5.89 -26.59
C THR A 608 20.09 -6.38 -27.54
N SER A 609 20.01 -5.82 -28.74
CA SER A 609 19.27 -6.34 -29.90
C SER A 609 20.05 -7.48 -30.54
#